data_AF-A0A2K5ANW0-F1
#
_entry.id   AF-A0A2K5ANW0-F1
#
_cell.length_a   1.000
_cell.length_b   1.000
_cell.length_c   1.000
_cell.angle_alpha   90.00
_cell.angle_beta   90.00
_cell.angle_gamma   90.00
#
_symmetry.space_group_name_H-M   'P 1'
#
loop_
_entity.id
_entity.type
_entity.pdbx_description
1 polymer ?
#
loop_
_entity_poly.entity_id
_entity_poly.type
_entity_poly.pdbx_seq_one_letter_code
_entity_poly.pdbx_strand_id
1 'polypeptide(L)' 'MSKDNNYYQVDYEYQYDDHYKIYGKRALDVEYGEPCIFCNSRIDEFGFCACGAGGS' A
#
# COMPACT_ATOMS: atom_id res chain seq x y z
N MET A 1 30.49 15.15 -0.78
CA MET A 1 29.46 14.14 -1.09
C MET A 1 28.25 14.39 -0.19
N SER A 2 27.04 14.24 -0.76
CA SER A 2 25.72 14.26 -0.10
C SER A 2 25.13 15.68 0.14
N LYS A 3 23.86 16.04 -0.16
CA LYS A 3 22.58 15.30 -0.22
C LYS A 3 21.47 15.93 -1.12
N ASP A 4 21.75 16.55 -2.27
CA ASP A 4 20.71 17.39 -2.91
C ASP A 4 19.98 16.77 -4.13
N ASN A 5 19.98 15.45 -4.27
CA ASN A 5 19.46 14.78 -5.48
C ASN A 5 18.13 14.02 -5.29
N ASN A 6 17.44 14.22 -4.16
CA ASN A 6 16.20 13.47 -3.85
C ASN A 6 14.93 14.30 -4.03
N TYR A 7 14.99 15.63 -3.87
CA TYR A 7 13.81 16.49 -3.91
C TYR A 7 13.12 16.48 -5.29
N TYR A 8 13.89 16.65 -6.37
CA TYR A 8 13.35 16.62 -7.73
C TYR A 8 12.85 15.24 -8.16
N GLN A 9 13.39 14.17 -7.58
CA GLN A 9 13.02 12.81 -7.95
C GLN A 9 11.67 12.40 -7.35
N VAL A 10 11.38 12.85 -6.12
CA VAL A 10 10.08 12.63 -5.46
C VAL A 10 8.97 13.38 -6.20
N ASP A 11 9.17 14.65 -6.55
CA ASP A 11 8.14 15.47 -7.22
C ASP A 11 7.76 14.96 -8.62
N TYR A 12 8.69 14.34 -9.35
CA TYR A 12 8.41 13.79 -10.68
C TYR A 12 7.46 12.58 -10.60
N GLU A 13 7.64 11.66 -9.64
CA GLU A 13 6.72 10.51 -9.49
C GLU A 13 5.29 10.96 -9.21
N TYR A 14 5.08 11.93 -8.31
CA TYR A 14 3.73 12.43 -8.01
C TYR A 14 3.08 13.14 -9.19
N GLN A 15 3.86 13.81 -10.04
CA GLN A 15 3.33 14.55 -11.18
C GLN A 15 2.78 13.63 -12.28
N TYR A 16 3.23 12.37 -12.36
CA TYR A 16 2.76 11.37 -13.32
C TYR A 16 2.00 10.20 -12.68
N ASP A 17 1.78 10.22 -11.35
CA ASP A 17 0.96 9.23 -10.67
C ASP A 17 -0.53 9.54 -10.86
N ASP A 18 -1.08 9.09 -11.99
CA ASP A 18 -2.49 9.28 -12.31
C ASP A 18 -3.43 8.59 -11.31
N HIS A 19 -2.99 7.50 -10.67
CA HIS A 19 -3.77 6.85 -9.62
C HIS A 19 -3.87 7.77 -8.39
N TYR A 20 -2.77 8.41 -7.99
CA TYR A 20 -2.80 9.42 -6.93
C TYR A 20 -3.67 10.62 -7.28
N LYS A 21 -3.60 11.14 -8.51
CA LYS A 21 -4.44 12.28 -8.94
C LYS A 21 -5.94 11.97 -8.90
N ILE A 22 -6.33 10.74 -9.28
CA ILE A 22 -7.73 10.35 -9.35
C ILE A 22 -8.28 9.94 -7.97
N TYR A 23 -7.49 9.18 -7.19
CA TYR A 23 -7.96 8.52 -5.97
C TYR A 23 -7.39 9.08 -4.66
N GLY A 24 -6.45 10.03 -4.72
CA GLY A 24 -5.79 10.62 -3.55
C GLY A 24 -4.82 9.70 -2.82
N LYS A 25 -4.45 8.56 -3.42
CA LYS A 25 -3.49 7.58 -2.88
C LYS A 25 -2.74 6.91 -4.04
N ARG A 26 -1.49 6.49 -3.84
CA ARG A 26 -0.75 5.78 -4.89
C ARG A 26 -1.31 4.37 -5.05
N ALA A 27 -1.14 3.78 -6.24
CA ALA A 27 -1.61 2.42 -6.50
C ALA A 27 -1.00 1.39 -5.51
N LEU A 28 0.25 1.59 -5.12
CA LEU A 28 0.97 0.74 -4.15
C LEU A 28 0.46 0.89 -2.72
N ASP A 29 -0.14 2.03 -2.38
CA ASP A 29 -0.70 2.29 -1.05
C ASP A 29 -2.15 1.78 -0.94
N VAL A 30 -2.71 1.19 -2.00
CA VAL A 30 -4.05 0.60 -1.97
C VAL A 30 -4.01 -0.71 -1.19
N GLU A 31 -4.71 -0.71 -0.07
CA GLU A 31 -5.03 -1.93 0.66
C GLU A 31 -6.36 -2.49 0.15
N TYR A 32 -6.38 -3.78 -0.18
CA TYR A 32 -7.58 -4.50 -0.61
C TYR A 32 -8.02 -5.44 0.51
N GLY A 33 -9.33 -5.48 0.77
CA GLY A 33 -9.93 -6.30 1.83
C GLY A 33 -9.81 -5.71 3.23
N GLU A 34 -10.54 -6.27 4.18
CA GLU A 34 -10.45 -5.93 5.61
C GLU A 34 -9.31 -6.72 6.26
N PRO A 35 -8.52 -6.13 7.18
CA PRO A 35 -7.52 -6.87 7.92
C PRO A 35 -8.15 -7.85 8.91
N CYS A 36 -7.40 -8.88 9.30
CA CYS A 36 -7.85 -9.83 10.31
C CYS A 36 -8.09 -9.13 11.65
N ILE A 37 -9.30 -9.26 12.22
CA ILE A 37 -9.65 -8.65 13.52
C ILE A 37 -8.83 -9.17 14.71
N PHE A 38 -8.14 -10.31 14.57
CA PHE A 38 -7.36 -10.92 15.64
C PHE A 38 -5.87 -10.54 15.59
N CYS A 39 -5.27 -10.54 14.39
CA CYS A 39 -3.82 -10.32 14.24
C CYS A 39 -3.46 -9.09 13.41
N ASN A 40 -4.47 -8.39 12.89
CA ASN A 40 -4.32 -7.24 12.02
C ASN A 40 -3.44 -7.48 10.77
N SER A 41 -3.20 -8.75 10.41
CA SER A 41 -2.55 -9.10 9.15
C SER A 41 -3.56 -8.97 8.01
N ARG A 42 -3.05 -8.72 6.80
CA ARG A 42 -3.87 -8.87 5.60
C ARG A 42 -4.39 -10.30 5.49
N ILE A 43 -5.61 -10.41 4.97
CA ILE A 43 -6.20 -11.67 4.52
C ILE A 43 -5.68 -11.92 3.10
N ASP A 44 -5.15 -13.12 2.86
CA ASP A 44 -4.67 -13.54 1.54
C ASP A 44 -5.82 -13.90 0.59
N GLU A 45 -5.48 -14.21 -0.65
CA GLU A 45 -6.46 -14.51 -1.72
C GLU A 45 -7.26 -15.80 -1.46
N PHE A 46 -6.81 -16.64 -0.51
CA PHE A 46 -7.49 -17.87 -0.10
C PHE A 46 -8.35 -17.66 1.16
N GLY A 47 -8.39 -16.44 1.71
CA GLY A 47 -9.16 -16.10 2.89
C GLY A 47 -8.39 -16.30 4.21
N PHE A 48 -7.10 -16.60 4.19
CA PHE A 48 -6.33 -16.86 5.41
C PHE A 48 -5.52 -15.66 5.90
N CYS A 49 -5.35 -15.57 7.23
CA CYS A 49 -4.43 -14.64 7.89
C CYS A 49 -3.14 -15.37 8.28
N ALA A 50 -2.08 -14.62 8.60
CA ALA A 50 -0.86 -15.15 9.22
C ALA A 50 -1.11 -15.87 10.56
N CYS A 51 -2.25 -15.59 11.18
CA CYS A 51 -2.68 -16.17 12.45
C CYS A 51 -3.46 -17.50 12.34
N GLY A 52 -3.83 -17.93 11.13
CA GLY A 52 -4.66 -19.11 10.92
C GLY A 52 -6.15 -18.97 11.30
N ALA A 53 -6.58 -17.86 11.92
CA ALA A 53 -7.98 -17.62 12.30
C ALA A 53 -8.91 -17.29 11.11
N GLY A 54 -8.38 -17.04 9.91
CA GLY A 54 -9.16 -16.70 8.71
C GLY A 54 -9.86 -17.88 8.04
N GLY A 55 -9.63 -19.12 8.50
CA GLY A 55 -10.23 -20.32 7.94
C GLY A 55 -11.23 -20.99 8.88
N SER A 56 -12.47 -20.51 8.92
CA SER A 56 -13.61 -21.24 9.50
C SER A 56 -14.94 -20.70 8.99
#